data_AF-A0A6B9VDD1-F1
#
_entry.id   AF-A0A6B9VDD1-F1
#
_cell.length_a   1.000
_cell.length_b   1.000
_cell.length_c   1.000
_cell.angle_alpha   90.00
_cell.angle_beta   90.00
_cell.angle_gamma   90.00
#
_symmetry.space_group_name_H-M   'P 1'
#
loop_
_entity.id
_entity.type
_entity.pdbx_description
1 polymer ?
#
loop_
_entity_poly.entity_id
_entity_poly.type
_entity_poly.pdbx_seq_one_letter_code
_entity_poly.pdbx_strand_id
1 'polypeptide(L)' 'MMYLTNASNAIRCKAFLTTLTKTAIKWFNSLPPRSIISFDDLAKKFLARFSI' A
#
# COMPACT_ATOMS: atom_id res chain seq x y z
N MET A 1 -12.96 -0.87 -19.38
CA MET A 1 -12.70 -0.81 -17.93
C MET A 1 -11.68 -1.87 -17.55
N MET A 2 -10.43 -1.47 -17.34
CA MET A 2 -9.39 -2.38 -16.84
C MET A 2 -9.56 -2.51 -15.33
N TYR A 3 -10.21 -3.59 -14.91
CA TYR A 3 -10.25 -3.96 -13.51
C TYR A 3 -8.81 -4.28 -13.08
N LEU A 4 -8.36 -3.66 -11.99
CA LEU A 4 -7.04 -3.90 -11.34
C LEU A 4 -6.83 -5.38 -10.90
N THR A 5 -7.80 -6.25 -11.18
CA THR A 5 -7.83 -7.68 -10.88
C THR A 5 -6.75 -8.48 -11.59
N ASN A 6 -6.17 -8.00 -12.71
CA ASN A 6 -4.97 -8.63 -13.34
C ASN A 6 -3.67 -7.81 -13.15
N ALA A 7 -3.70 -6.72 -12.38
CA ALA A 7 -2.53 -5.88 -12.19
C ALA A 7 -1.55 -6.52 -11.20
N SER A 8 -0.26 -6.59 -11.57
CA SER A 8 0.80 -7.07 -10.68
C SER A 8 0.76 -6.37 -9.32
N ASN A 9 1.19 -7.05 -8.25
CA ASN A 9 1.21 -6.49 -6.89
C ASN A 9 1.86 -5.09 -6.82
N ALA A 10 2.89 -4.84 -7.63
CA ALA A 10 3.52 -3.53 -7.74
C ALA A 10 2.58 -2.42 -8.26
N ILE A 11 1.73 -2.72 -9.25
CA ILE A 11 0.75 -1.78 -9.82
C ILE A 11 -0.35 -1.49 -8.78
N ARG A 12 -0.81 -2.51 -8.07
CA ARG A 12 -1.79 -2.34 -6.97
C ARG A 12 -1.23 -1.52 -5.82
N CYS A 13 0.01 -1.78 -5.40
CA CYS A 13 0.69 -0.97 -4.40
C CYS A 13 0.85 0.48 -4.86
N LYS A 14 1.22 0.74 -6.12
CA LYS A 14 1.31 2.10 -6.65
C LYS A 14 -0.04 2.80 -6.67
N ALA A 15 -1.10 2.16 -7.17
CA ALA A 15 -2.44 2.72 -7.18
C ALA A 15 -2.95 3.02 -5.76
N PHE A 16 -2.68 2.12 -4.81
CA PHE A 16 -2.98 2.36 -3.40
C PHE A 16 -2.19 3.55 -2.85
N LEU A 17 -0.90 3.67 -3.14
CA LEU A 17 -0.11 4.84 -2.78
C LEU A 17 -0.66 6.14 -3.38
N THR A 18 -1.29 6.11 -4.55
CA THR A 18 -1.93 7.30 -5.14
C THR A 18 -3.20 7.74 -4.42
N THR A 19 -3.91 6.83 -3.73
CA THR A 19 -5.09 7.18 -2.93
C THR A 19 -4.73 7.58 -1.50
N LEU A 20 -3.49 7.32 -1.07
CA LEU A 20 -3.00 7.65 0.26
C LEU A 20 -2.71 9.15 0.40
N THR A 21 -3.26 9.76 1.45
CA THR A 21 -2.98 11.16 1.82
C THR A 21 -1.56 11.35 2.37
N LYS A 22 -1.12 12.61 2.50
CA LYS A 22 0.23 13.02 2.90
C LYS A 22 0.78 12.29 4.14
N THR A 23 -0.08 11.94 5.10
CA THR A 23 0.26 11.19 6.32
C THR A 23 0.63 9.74 6.04
N ALA A 24 -0.12 9.06 5.17
CA ALA A 24 0.12 7.67 4.84
C ALA A 24 1.34 7.50 3.92
N ILE A 25 1.66 8.49 3.07
CA ILE A 25 2.91 8.52 2.32
C ILE A 25 4.12 8.66 3.28
N LYS A 26 4.04 9.55 4.28
CA LYS A 26 5.10 9.68 5.31
C LYS A 26 5.31 8.37 6.08
N TRP A 27 4.22 7.72 6.48
CA TRP A 27 4.28 6.43 7.15
C TRP A 27 4.92 5.36 6.24
N PHE A 28 4.50 5.27 4.99
CA PHE A 28 5.05 4.30 4.04
C PHE A 28 6.56 4.51 3.84
N ASN A 29 7.02 5.75 3.71
CA ASN A 29 8.44 6.09 3.60
C ASN A 29 9.24 5.82 4.89
N SER A 30 8.57 5.72 6.04
CA SER A 30 9.22 5.37 7.31
C SER A 30 9.42 3.86 7.49
N LEU A 31 8.83 3.03 6.63
CA LEU A 31 8.96 1.58 6.70
C LEU A 31 10.37 1.15 6.24
N PRO A 32 10.99 0.17 6.92
CA PRO A 32 12.26 -0.39 6.47
C PRO A 32 12.14 -0.99 5.06
N PRO A 33 13.19 -0.88 4.21
CA PRO A 33 13.19 -1.50 2.90
C PRO A 33 12.95 -3.02 3.02
N ARG A 34 12.16 -3.58 2.10
CA ARG A 34 11.68 -4.98 2.09
C ARG A 34 10.71 -5.35 3.23
N SER A 35 10.23 -4.40 4.03
CA SER A 35 9.18 -4.70 5.03
C SER A 35 7.85 -5.08 4.41
N ILE A 36 7.60 -4.69 3.15
CA ILE A 36 6.39 -5.01 2.40
C ILE A 36 6.77 -5.94 1.26
N ILE A 37 6.27 -7.16 1.33
CA ILE A 37 6.60 -8.25 0.39
C ILE A 37 5.47 -8.41 -0.65
N SER A 38 4.25 -8.02 -0.28
CA SER A 38 3.05 -8.14 -1.12
C SER A 38 2.04 -7.05 -0.79
N PHE A 39 1.03 -6.88 -1.66
CA PHE A 39 -0.06 -5.94 -1.42
C PHE A 39 -0.88 -6.29 -0.16
N ASP A 40 -1.05 -7.57 0.12
CA ASP A 40 -1.74 -8.05 1.33
C ASP A 40 -1.01 -7.62 2.61
N ASP A 41 0.32 -7.74 2.63
CA ASP A 41 1.14 -7.27 3.76
C ASP A 41 1.05 -5.74 3.95
N LEU A 42 1.09 -4.98 2.85
CA LEU A 42 0.83 -3.54 2.87
C LEU A 42 -0.55 -3.21 3.44
N ALA A 43 -1.60 -3.88 2.98
CA ALA A 43 -2.96 -3.66 3.41
C ALA A 43 -3.14 -3.97 4.90
N LYS A 44 -2.58 -5.08 5.39
CA LYS A 44 -2.59 -5.44 6.83
C LYS A 44 -1.90 -4.40 7.69
N LYS A 45 -0.69 -3.97 7.30
CA LYS A 45 0.06 -2.95 8.04
C LYS A 45 -0.63 -1.59 8.01
N PHE A 46 -1.26 -1.25 6.89
CA PHE A 46 -2.04 -0.03 6.75
C PHE A 46 -3.27 -0.06 7.66
N LEU A 47 -4.05 -1.13 7.64
CA LEU A 47 -5.19 -1.31 8.53
C LEU A 47 -4.77 -1.29 10.00
N ALA A 48 -3.68 -1.96 10.38
CA ALA A 48 -3.17 -1.94 11.75
C ALA A 48 -2.77 -0.53 12.24
N ARG A 49 -2.44 0.40 11.32
CA ARG A 49 -2.00 1.76 11.66
C ARG A 49 -3.11 2.81 11.54
N PHE A 50 -4.03 2.63 10.60
CA PHE A 50 -5.04 3.62 10.23
C PHE A 50 -6.48 3.15 10.47
N SER A 51 -6.70 1.89 10.83
CA SER A 51 -7.98 1.45 11.39
C SER A 51 -8.00 1.77 12.88
N ILE A 52 -9.08 2.40 13.32
CA ILE A 52 -9.46 2.54 14.74
C ILE A 52 -9.87 1.18 15.30
#